data_AF-A0A1Y2BMK5-F1
#
_entry.id   AF-A0A1Y2BMK5-F1
#
_cell.length_a   1.000
_cell.length_b   1.000
_cell.length_c   1.000
_cell.angle_alpha   90.00
_cell.angle_beta   90.00
_cell.angle_gamma   90.00
#
_symmetry.space_group_name_H-M   'P 1'
#
loop_
_entity.id
_entity.type
_entity.pdbx_description
1 polymer ?
#
loop_
_entity_poly.entity_id
_entity_poly.type
_entity_poly.pdbx_seq_one_letter_code
_entity_poly.pdbx_strand_id
1 'polypeptide(L)'
;MSISQEAVTIHHQLAPFVNQEAYAKDCDSLIVIMRYLTGYRSPALQIAHIWKPALHSATLIMTPFRGAPACDFGFSPIDAALRTKVITLTSLVAECPACSALNCRIGKLGKGAYPLKPIVLTPSMISEREQVALNAVVGATVIPAARSERTRKKVVERFGEKGLQLLGTFIALMALTNTMTSLACLDIDADIQKDMEVVLKGTGWNMGRHKTVSTTMNVSDFRQPSTFTVLRHVLKGIKKAKITMSSLPSKPAELNMWIQSKFGFQPRYLSK
;
A
#
# COMPACT_ATOMS: atom_id res chain seq x y z
N MET A 1 29.76 -14.62 28.08
CA MET A 1 28.50 -14.65 27.30
C MET A 1 27.91 -13.25 27.31
N SER A 2 28.07 -12.49 26.22
CA SER A 2 27.41 -11.19 26.11
C SER A 2 25.92 -11.43 25.85
N ILE A 3 25.06 -10.95 26.74
CA ILE A 3 23.64 -10.80 26.44
C ILE A 3 23.59 -9.78 25.30
N SER A 4 23.39 -10.27 24.08
CA SER A 4 23.03 -9.44 22.94
C SER A 4 21.74 -8.71 23.35
N GLN A 5 21.83 -7.43 23.72
CA GLN A 5 20.67 -6.56 23.77
C GLN A 5 20.10 -6.53 22.36
N GLU A 6 19.08 -7.35 22.11
CA GLU A 6 18.37 -7.33 20.84
C GLU A 6 17.91 -5.89 20.59
N ALA A 7 18.44 -5.26 19.54
CA ALA A 7 18.11 -3.87 19.22
C ALA A 7 16.59 -3.72 19.08
N VAL A 8 15.95 -3.02 20.02
CA VAL A 8 14.49 -2.88 20.06
C VAL A 8 14.07 -2.00 18.88
N THR A 9 13.22 -2.51 17.99
CA THR A 9 12.68 -1.71 16.88
C THR A 9 11.73 -0.63 17.40
N ILE A 10 11.56 0.47 16.65
CA ILE A 10 10.58 1.51 17.01
C ILE A 10 9.19 0.89 17.10
N HIS A 11 8.86 -0.07 16.25
CA HIS A 11 7.62 -0.85 16.34
C HIS A 11 7.39 -1.46 17.73
N HIS A 12 8.39 -2.12 18.33
CA HIS A 12 8.27 -2.67 19.67
C HIS A 12 8.10 -1.60 20.75
N GLN A 13 8.74 -0.44 20.59
CA GLN A 13 8.56 0.69 21.51
C GLN A 13 7.14 1.30 21.40
N LEU A 14 6.51 1.21 20.23
CA LEU A 14 5.17 1.71 19.99
C LEU A 14 4.06 0.77 20.46
N ALA A 15 4.35 -0.53 20.66
CA ALA A 15 3.35 -1.54 21.00
C ALA A 15 2.49 -1.21 22.25
N PRO A 16 3.04 -0.66 23.35
CA PRO A 16 2.25 -0.30 24.54
C PRO A 16 1.22 0.81 24.29
N PHE A 17 1.41 1.63 23.26
CA PHE A 17 0.49 2.73 22.92
C PHE A 17 -0.72 2.27 22.09
N VAL A 18 -0.74 1.00 21.68
CA VAL A 18 -1.87 0.43 20.93
C VAL A 18 -2.96 -0.01 21.90
N ASN A 19 -4.04 0.78 21.99
CA ASN A 19 -5.27 0.31 22.62
C ASN A 19 -5.90 -0.78 21.73
N GLN A 20 -5.77 -2.05 22.13
CA GLN A 20 -6.16 -3.21 21.32
C GLN A 20 -7.68 -3.26 21.06
N GLU A 21 -8.51 -2.86 22.02
CA GLU A 21 -9.96 -2.84 21.86
C GLU A 21 -10.37 -1.76 20.84
N ALA A 22 -9.86 -0.55 21.00
CA ALA A 22 -10.09 0.54 20.05
C ALA A 22 -9.52 0.22 18.66
N TYR A 23 -8.38 -0.47 18.58
CA TYR A 23 -7.78 -0.92 17.32
C TYR A 23 -8.68 -1.94 16.61
N ALA A 24 -9.12 -2.98 17.32
CA ALA A 24 -10.01 -3.99 16.78
C ALA A 24 -11.29 -3.36 16.23
N LYS A 25 -11.86 -2.38 16.94
CA LYS A 25 -13.07 -1.66 16.53
C LYS A 25 -12.85 -0.73 15.35
N ASP A 26 -11.82 0.12 15.40
CA ASP A 26 -11.60 1.19 14.42
C ASP A 26 -11.10 0.65 13.08
N CYS A 27 -10.30 -0.43 13.12
CA CYS A 27 -9.62 -1.01 11.98
C CYS A 27 -10.25 -2.30 11.46
N ASP A 28 -11.34 -2.80 12.07
CA ASP A 28 -12.06 -4.03 11.70
C ASP A 28 -12.14 -4.28 10.18
N SER A 29 -12.72 -3.34 9.42
CA SER A 29 -12.80 -3.45 7.96
C SER A 29 -11.44 -3.53 7.27
N LEU A 30 -10.46 -2.73 7.70
CA LEU A 30 -9.14 -2.73 7.09
C LEU A 30 -8.40 -4.03 7.37
N ILE A 31 -8.56 -4.59 8.58
CA ILE A 31 -7.98 -5.88 8.97
C ILE A 31 -8.54 -6.99 8.08
N VAL A 32 -9.87 -7.05 7.90
CA VAL A 32 -10.51 -8.07 7.04
C VAL A 32 -10.06 -7.94 5.59
N ILE A 33 -10.05 -6.72 5.06
CA ILE A 33 -9.64 -6.44 3.67
C ILE A 33 -8.16 -6.79 3.47
N MET A 34 -7.28 -6.37 4.37
CA MET A 34 -5.85 -6.69 4.29
C MET A 34 -5.64 -8.20 4.37
N ARG A 35 -6.33 -8.89 5.28
CA ARG A 35 -6.24 -10.35 5.41
C ARG A 35 -6.66 -11.08 4.13
N TYR A 36 -7.75 -10.65 3.48
CA TYR A 36 -8.13 -11.20 2.17
C TYR A 36 -7.02 -11.02 1.12
N LEU A 37 -6.40 -9.85 1.15
CA LEU A 37 -5.49 -9.40 0.12
C LEU A 37 -4.07 -9.95 0.26
N THR A 38 -3.60 -10.17 1.48
CA THR A 38 -2.21 -10.58 1.77
C THR A 38 -2.12 -11.90 2.53
N GLY A 39 -3.24 -12.40 3.08
CA GLY A 39 -3.26 -13.51 4.03
C GLY A 39 -2.59 -13.19 5.34
N TYR A 40 -2.29 -11.92 5.60
CA TYR A 40 -1.45 -11.49 6.70
C TYR A 40 -2.08 -10.32 7.45
N ARG A 41 -1.98 -10.37 8.78
CA ARG A 41 -2.37 -9.26 9.65
C ARG A 41 -1.18 -8.29 9.75
N SER A 42 -1.17 -7.28 8.89
CA SER A 42 -0.08 -6.30 8.86
C SER A 42 -0.02 -5.47 10.15
N PRO A 43 1.12 -5.44 10.86
CA PRO A 43 1.33 -4.58 12.03
C PRO A 43 1.35 -3.08 11.68
N ALA A 44 1.49 -2.73 10.40
CA ALA A 44 1.43 -1.34 9.93
C ALA A 44 0.10 -0.64 10.29
N LEU A 45 -1.01 -1.39 10.38
CA LEU A 45 -2.30 -0.83 10.79
C LEU A 45 -2.33 -0.43 12.27
N GLN A 46 -1.54 -1.08 13.12
CA GLN A 46 -1.42 -0.70 14.53
C GLN A 46 -0.66 0.62 14.67
N ILE A 47 0.42 0.80 13.91
CA ILE A 47 1.16 2.07 13.86
C ILE A 47 0.25 3.20 13.37
N ALA A 48 -0.49 2.98 12.28
CA ALA A 48 -1.44 3.95 11.77
C ALA A 48 -2.53 4.29 12.82
N HIS A 49 -2.96 3.31 13.64
CA HIS A 49 -3.98 3.53 14.66
C HIS A 49 -3.53 4.43 15.80
N ILE A 50 -2.26 4.33 16.22
CA ILE A 50 -1.64 5.25 17.17
C ILE A 50 -1.71 6.69 16.64
N TRP A 51 -1.45 6.88 15.35
CA TRP A 51 -1.51 8.18 14.69
C TRP A 51 -2.78 8.34 13.84
N LYS A 52 -3.91 8.71 14.47
CA LYS A 52 -5.23 8.81 13.82
C LYS A 52 -5.25 9.52 12.46
N PRO A 53 -4.53 10.64 12.22
CA PRO A 53 -4.41 11.23 10.88
C PRO A 53 -3.86 10.27 9.81
N ALA A 54 -2.86 9.44 10.13
CA ALA A 54 -2.40 8.40 9.23
C ALA A 54 -3.43 7.30 9.05
N LEU A 55 -4.15 6.86 10.09
CA LEU A 55 -5.26 5.91 9.91
C LEU A 55 -6.36 6.47 9.02
N HIS A 56 -6.73 7.74 9.17
CA HIS A 56 -7.71 8.40 8.33
C HIS A 56 -7.21 8.53 6.90
N SER A 57 -5.97 8.95 6.69
CA SER A 57 -5.36 9.05 5.37
C SER A 57 -5.28 7.68 4.71
N ALA A 58 -4.77 6.67 5.43
CA ALA A 58 -4.77 5.29 5.01
C ALA A 58 -6.19 4.80 4.71
N THR A 59 -7.21 5.12 5.50
CA THR A 59 -8.60 4.72 5.22
C THR A 59 -9.15 5.43 3.97
N LEU A 60 -9.02 6.75 3.89
CA LEU A 60 -9.48 7.58 2.78
C LEU A 60 -8.80 7.24 1.47
N ILE A 61 -7.54 6.83 1.54
CA ILE A 61 -6.76 6.36 0.41
C ILE A 61 -7.14 4.88 0.15
N MET A 62 -7.14 3.99 1.15
CA MET A 62 -7.57 2.56 1.11
C MET A 62 -8.97 2.34 0.53
N THR A 63 -9.86 3.31 0.67
CA THR A 63 -11.24 3.19 0.20
C THR A 63 -11.36 3.23 -1.33
N PRO A 64 -10.66 4.12 -2.05
CA PRO A 64 -10.30 3.93 -3.45
C PRO A 64 -9.24 2.83 -3.66
N PHE A 65 -8.41 2.53 -2.66
CA PHE A 65 -7.33 1.53 -2.73
C PHE A 65 -7.72 0.10 -2.40
N ARG A 66 -8.22 -0.51 -3.45
CA ARG A 66 -7.26 -1.19 -4.33
C ARG A 66 -7.81 -1.26 -5.75
N GLY A 67 -8.87 -0.49 -6.04
CA GLY A 67 -9.91 -1.00 -6.91
C GLY A 67 -10.18 -2.50 -6.67
N ALA A 68 -10.00 -3.09 -5.48
CA ALA A 68 -9.99 -4.55 -5.37
C ALA A 68 -11.30 -5.22 -5.79
N PRO A 69 -12.47 -4.58 -5.73
CA PRO A 69 -13.57 -5.03 -6.56
C PRO A 69 -13.33 -4.67 -8.03
N ALA A 70 -13.16 -3.38 -8.36
CA ALA A 70 -13.09 -2.93 -9.76
C ALA A 70 -11.96 -3.54 -10.62
N CYS A 71 -10.70 -3.49 -10.19
CA CYS A 71 -9.54 -4.17 -10.77
C CYS A 71 -9.72 -5.70 -10.81
N ASP A 72 -10.26 -6.33 -9.75
CA ASP A 72 -10.33 -7.80 -9.70
C ASP A 72 -11.54 -8.36 -10.45
N PHE A 73 -12.60 -7.54 -10.65
CA PHE A 73 -13.81 -7.79 -11.44
C PHE A 73 -13.81 -7.12 -12.83
N GLY A 74 -12.72 -6.43 -13.22
CA GLY A 74 -12.57 -5.88 -14.58
C GLY A 74 -13.27 -4.54 -14.88
N PHE A 75 -13.80 -3.84 -13.87
CA PHE A 75 -14.42 -2.51 -14.00
C PHE A 75 -13.43 -1.32 -13.98
N SER A 76 -12.13 -1.61 -13.98
CA SER A 76 -11.05 -0.62 -13.87
C SER A 76 -10.15 -0.64 -15.10
N PRO A 77 -9.63 0.52 -15.55
CA PRO A 77 -8.61 0.57 -16.61
C PRO A 77 -7.28 -0.08 -16.18
N ILE A 78 -7.11 -0.38 -14.89
CA ILE A 78 -5.96 -1.12 -14.36
C ILE A 78 -6.51 -2.42 -13.77
N ASP A 79 -6.05 -3.55 -14.30
CA ASP A 79 -6.41 -4.88 -13.77
C ASP A 79 -5.67 -5.21 -12.47
N ALA A 80 -6.09 -6.30 -11.83
CA ALA A 80 -5.51 -6.79 -10.58
C ALA A 80 -4.02 -7.10 -10.67
N ALA A 81 -3.57 -7.64 -11.81
CA ALA A 81 -2.18 -8.02 -12.01
C ALA A 81 -1.30 -6.77 -12.08
N LEU A 82 -1.63 -5.83 -12.97
CA LEU A 82 -0.90 -4.57 -13.11
C LEU A 82 -0.93 -3.75 -11.80
N ARG A 83 -2.04 -3.74 -11.06
CA ARG A 83 -2.08 -3.14 -9.72
C ARG A 83 -1.02 -3.73 -8.80
N THR A 84 -0.93 -5.06 -8.71
CA THR A 84 0.10 -5.74 -7.90
C THR A 84 1.51 -5.34 -8.37
N LYS A 85 1.74 -5.28 -9.69
CA LYS A 85 3.05 -4.86 -10.23
C LYS A 85 3.41 -3.43 -9.78
N VAL A 86 2.44 -2.51 -9.88
CA VAL A 86 2.61 -1.10 -9.50
C VAL A 86 2.93 -0.94 -8.01
N ILE A 87 2.16 -1.56 -7.11
CA ILE A 87 2.37 -1.40 -5.66
C ILE A 87 3.68 -2.06 -5.19
N THR A 88 4.03 -3.22 -5.77
CA THR A 88 5.29 -3.91 -5.48
C THR A 88 6.47 -3.09 -5.97
N LEU A 89 6.45 -2.63 -7.24
CA LEU A 89 7.54 -1.82 -7.80
C LEU A 89 7.70 -0.51 -7.04
N THR A 90 6.60 0.14 -6.63
CA THR A 90 6.69 1.35 -5.78
C THR A 90 7.45 1.07 -4.48
N SER A 91 7.24 -0.10 -3.87
CA SER A 91 7.94 -0.49 -2.63
C SER A 91 9.40 -0.82 -2.85
N LEU A 92 9.73 -1.43 -3.99
CA LEU A 92 11.10 -1.75 -4.37
C LEU A 92 11.90 -0.48 -4.65
N VAL A 93 11.35 0.44 -5.45
CA VAL A 93 12.00 1.72 -5.78
C VAL A 93 12.14 2.61 -4.53
N ALA A 94 11.19 2.54 -3.61
CA ALA A 94 11.27 3.23 -2.32
C ALA A 94 12.15 2.51 -1.29
N GLU A 95 12.79 1.40 -1.66
CA GLU A 95 13.67 0.61 -0.79
C GLU A 95 13.02 0.25 0.55
N CYS A 96 11.77 -0.23 0.51
CA CYS A 96 11.03 -0.66 1.70
C CYS A 96 10.90 -2.20 1.73
N PRO A 97 11.77 -2.92 2.47
CA PRO A 97 11.76 -4.38 2.53
C PRO A 97 10.43 -4.95 3.03
N ALA A 98 9.85 -4.40 4.09
CA ALA A 98 8.60 -4.91 4.65
C ALA A 98 7.41 -4.78 3.68
N CYS A 99 7.27 -3.62 3.02
CA CYS A 99 6.18 -3.41 2.07
C CYS A 99 6.38 -4.19 0.78
N SER A 100 7.59 -4.23 0.23
CA SER A 100 7.88 -5.06 -0.95
C SER A 100 7.58 -6.53 -0.66
N ALA A 101 7.98 -7.03 0.51
CA ALA A 101 7.75 -8.40 0.91
C ALA A 101 6.25 -8.75 1.06
N LEU A 102 5.50 -7.89 1.75
CA LEU A 102 4.06 -8.07 1.90
C LEU A 102 3.31 -7.97 0.56
N ASN A 103 3.75 -7.06 -0.31
CA ASN A 103 3.08 -6.84 -1.59
C ASN A 103 3.24 -8.00 -2.56
N CYS A 104 4.34 -8.74 -2.47
CA CYS A 104 4.53 -9.94 -3.27
C CYS A 104 3.58 -11.10 -2.91
N ARG A 105 2.98 -11.08 -1.71
CA ARG A 105 1.90 -12.02 -1.35
C ARG A 105 0.55 -11.63 -1.95
N ILE A 106 0.38 -10.38 -2.39
CA ILE A 106 -0.84 -9.90 -3.02
C ILE A 106 -0.98 -10.56 -4.40
N GLY A 107 -1.80 -11.61 -4.46
CA GLY A 107 -2.05 -12.37 -5.68
C GLY A 107 -2.08 -13.88 -5.46
N LYS A 108 -1.24 -14.39 -4.53
CA LYS A 108 -1.18 -15.82 -4.18
C LYS A 108 -2.54 -16.39 -3.77
N LEU A 109 -3.38 -15.62 -3.08
CA LEU A 109 -4.57 -16.12 -2.39
C LEU A 109 -5.88 -16.05 -3.19
N GLY A 110 -5.86 -15.55 -4.43
CA GLY A 110 -7.08 -15.42 -5.24
C GLY A 110 -6.97 -15.84 -6.71
N LYS A 111 -5.79 -15.77 -7.34
CA LYS A 111 -5.62 -16.07 -8.78
C LYS A 111 -4.27 -16.74 -9.13
N GLY A 112 -3.57 -17.30 -8.13
CA GLY A 112 -2.23 -17.87 -8.28
C GLY A 112 -1.12 -16.83 -8.06
N ALA A 113 0.07 -17.29 -7.66
CA ALA A 113 1.24 -16.43 -7.49
C ALA A 113 1.53 -15.68 -8.80
N TYR A 114 1.36 -14.37 -8.84
CA TYR A 114 1.82 -13.60 -9.99
C TYR A 114 3.36 -13.63 -9.98
N PRO A 115 4.01 -14.14 -11.03
CA PRO A 115 5.46 -14.12 -11.08
C PRO A 115 5.89 -12.65 -11.12
N LEU A 116 6.58 -12.20 -10.06
CA LEU A 116 7.15 -10.85 -9.97
C LEU A 116 8.55 -10.79 -10.60
N LYS A 117 9.18 -11.96 -10.86
CA LYS A 117 10.43 -12.07 -11.63
C LYS A 117 10.46 -11.25 -12.92
N PRO A 118 9.39 -11.18 -13.74
CA PRO A 118 9.39 -10.40 -14.99
C PRO A 118 9.46 -8.88 -14.79
N ILE A 119 9.11 -8.35 -13.62
CA ILE A 119 8.89 -6.90 -13.42
C ILE A 119 10.21 -6.14 -13.23
N VAL A 120 11.21 -6.79 -12.63
CA VAL A 120 12.46 -6.14 -12.23
C VAL A 120 13.62 -6.54 -13.15
N LEU A 121 13.59 -7.73 -13.75
CA LEU A 121 14.76 -8.32 -14.41
C LEU A 121 14.59 -8.54 -15.93
N THR A 122 13.37 -8.51 -16.47
CA THR A 122 13.13 -8.88 -17.87
C THR A 122 12.12 -7.97 -18.57
N PRO A 123 12.55 -6.79 -19.05
CA PRO A 123 11.70 -5.86 -19.80
C PRO A 123 11.01 -6.49 -21.02
N SER A 124 11.62 -7.52 -21.64
CA SER A 124 11.07 -8.26 -22.78
C SER A 124 9.80 -9.07 -22.47
N MET A 125 9.47 -9.28 -21.18
CA MET A 125 8.28 -10.01 -20.74
C MET A 125 7.15 -9.08 -20.28
N ILE A 126 7.30 -7.77 -20.45
CA ILE A 126 6.35 -6.75 -20.01
C ILE A 126 5.69 -6.14 -21.25
N SER A 127 4.36 -6.07 -21.28
CA SER A 127 3.66 -5.42 -22.40
C SER A 127 3.95 -3.92 -22.41
N GLU A 128 3.86 -3.29 -23.59
CA GLU A 128 4.04 -1.83 -23.71
C GLU A 128 3.11 -1.05 -22.76
N ARG A 129 1.87 -1.53 -22.60
CA ARG A 129 0.89 -0.98 -21.66
C ARG A 129 1.42 -0.98 -20.23
N GLU A 130 1.94 -2.10 -19.77
CA GLU A 130 2.48 -2.23 -18.42
C GLU A 130 3.75 -1.38 -18.26
N GLN A 131 4.62 -1.35 -19.27
CA GLN A 131 5.84 -0.54 -19.25
C GLN A 131 5.53 0.95 -19.03
N VAL A 132 4.47 1.48 -19.65
CA VAL A 132 4.04 2.88 -19.43
C VAL A 132 3.68 3.13 -17.97
N ALA A 133 2.93 2.21 -17.34
CA ALA A 133 2.56 2.33 -15.93
C ALA A 133 3.76 2.20 -15.00
N LEU A 134 4.64 1.22 -15.25
CA LEU A 134 5.83 0.98 -14.42
C LEU A 134 6.84 2.13 -14.53
N ASN A 135 7.04 2.72 -15.71
CA ASN A 135 7.87 3.91 -15.89
C ASN A 135 7.30 5.11 -15.12
N ALA A 136 5.97 5.26 -15.09
CA ALA A 136 5.32 6.30 -14.30
C ALA A 136 5.54 6.09 -12.79
N VAL A 137 5.50 4.83 -12.32
CA VAL A 137 5.82 4.47 -10.93
C VAL A 137 7.27 4.84 -10.59
N VAL A 138 8.24 4.40 -11.39
CA VAL A 138 9.66 4.71 -11.15
C VAL A 138 9.86 6.22 -11.07
N GLY A 139 9.41 6.97 -12.09
CA GLY A 139 9.58 8.43 -12.13
C GLY A 139 8.88 9.16 -10.98
N ALA A 140 7.77 8.64 -10.46
CA ALA A 140 7.06 9.24 -9.33
C ALA A 140 7.66 8.88 -7.96
N THR A 141 8.43 7.79 -7.87
CA THR A 141 8.89 7.22 -6.59
C THR A 141 10.36 7.52 -6.28
N VAL A 142 11.21 7.67 -7.30
CA VAL A 142 12.61 8.08 -7.11
C VAL A 142 12.74 9.44 -6.42
N ILE A 143 13.86 9.68 -5.73
CA ILE A 143 14.13 10.94 -5.05
C ILE A 143 15.33 11.63 -5.72
N PRO A 144 15.17 12.86 -6.26
CA PRO A 144 13.92 13.62 -6.38
C PRO A 144 12.97 13.02 -7.43
N ALA A 145 11.65 13.21 -7.24
CA ALA A 145 10.64 12.67 -8.16
C ALA A 145 10.78 13.27 -9.57
N ALA A 146 11.12 12.42 -10.53
CA ALA A 146 11.30 12.75 -11.95
C ALA A 146 9.99 12.62 -12.74
N ARG A 147 9.04 13.53 -12.47
CA ARG A 147 7.74 13.58 -13.17
C ARG A 147 7.86 14.43 -14.44
N SER A 148 7.42 13.88 -15.58
CA SER A 148 7.39 14.62 -16.85
C SER A 148 5.99 14.67 -17.45
N GLU A 149 5.69 15.77 -18.15
CA GLU A 149 4.44 15.91 -18.90
C GLU A 149 4.30 14.83 -19.99
N ARG A 150 5.43 14.39 -20.57
CA ARG A 150 5.48 13.28 -21.52
C ARG A 150 4.99 11.97 -20.88
N THR A 151 5.44 11.68 -19.66
CA THR A 151 4.99 10.49 -18.91
C THR A 151 3.51 10.58 -18.61
N ARG A 152 3.02 11.75 -18.16
CA ARG A 152 1.59 11.99 -17.93
C ARG A 152 0.76 11.70 -19.19
N LYS A 153 1.11 12.31 -20.33
CA LYS A 153 0.39 12.12 -21.60
C LYS A 153 0.32 10.65 -22.02
N LYS A 154 1.44 9.91 -21.95
CA LYS A 154 1.47 8.47 -22.24
C LYS A 154 0.55 7.66 -21.34
N VAL A 155 0.48 7.99 -20.05
CA VAL A 155 -0.43 7.31 -19.12
C VAL A 155 -1.89 7.63 -19.47
N VAL A 156 -2.22 8.88 -19.78
CA VAL A 156 -3.58 9.28 -20.18
C VAL A 156 -3.97 8.63 -21.51
N GLU A 157 -3.09 8.58 -22.49
CA GLU A 157 -3.32 7.90 -23.78
C GLU A 157 -3.65 6.41 -23.60
N ARG A 158 -3.01 5.73 -22.64
CA ARG A 158 -3.17 4.28 -22.44
C ARG A 158 -4.26 3.89 -21.44
N PHE A 159 -4.52 4.72 -20.43
CA PHE A 159 -5.41 4.38 -19.32
C PHE A 159 -6.49 5.43 -19.04
N GLY A 160 -6.49 6.55 -19.77
CA GLY A 160 -7.34 7.70 -19.52
C GLY A 160 -6.96 8.47 -18.24
N GLU A 161 -7.64 9.59 -18.02
CA GLU A 161 -7.48 10.40 -16.80
C GLU A 161 -7.83 9.60 -15.52
N LYS A 162 -8.84 8.72 -15.60
CA LYS A 162 -9.20 7.82 -14.50
C LYS A 162 -8.06 6.86 -14.15
N GLY A 163 -7.36 6.32 -15.15
CA GLY A 163 -6.20 5.45 -14.93
C GLY A 163 -5.01 6.21 -14.33
N LEU A 164 -4.75 7.43 -14.79
CA LEU A 164 -3.74 8.31 -14.19
C LEU A 164 -4.03 8.56 -12.70
N GLN A 165 -5.28 8.90 -12.36
CA GLN A 165 -5.70 9.11 -10.97
C GLN A 165 -5.54 7.84 -10.13
N LEU A 166 -5.89 6.67 -10.67
CA LEU A 166 -5.71 5.39 -9.97
C LEU A 166 -4.23 5.07 -9.73
N LEU A 167 -3.35 5.27 -10.73
CA LEU A 167 -1.90 5.07 -10.55
C LEU A 167 -1.33 6.04 -9.52
N GLY A 168 -1.67 7.33 -9.61
CA GLY A 168 -1.22 8.34 -8.65
C GLY A 168 -1.69 8.03 -7.23
N THR A 169 -2.94 7.54 -7.12
CA THR A 169 -3.48 6.99 -5.89
C THR A 169 -2.57 5.85 -5.46
N PHE A 170 -2.41 4.76 -6.24
CA PHE A 170 -1.53 3.59 -5.99
C PHE A 170 -0.15 3.93 -5.43
N ILE A 171 0.50 4.92 -6.01
CA ILE A 171 1.82 5.37 -5.58
C ILE A 171 1.74 6.11 -4.23
N ALA A 172 0.73 6.97 -4.03
CA ALA A 172 0.59 7.76 -2.80
C ALA A 172 0.34 6.94 -1.53
N LEU A 173 -0.51 5.90 -1.56
CA LEU A 173 -0.63 5.00 -0.38
C LEU A 173 0.67 4.29 -0.12
N MET A 174 1.33 3.82 -1.18
CA MET A 174 2.57 3.08 -1.00
C MET A 174 3.66 3.99 -0.44
N ALA A 175 3.73 5.25 -0.86
CA ALA A 175 4.58 6.23 -0.21
C ALA A 175 4.27 6.34 1.29
N LEU A 176 3.00 6.53 1.67
CA LEU A 176 2.60 6.61 3.08
C LEU A 176 2.97 5.34 3.86
N THR A 177 2.64 4.14 3.34
CA THR A 177 2.90 2.88 4.02
C THR A 177 4.39 2.58 4.09
N ASN A 178 5.14 2.71 2.98
CA ASN A 178 6.59 2.53 2.96
C ASN A 178 7.28 3.44 3.98
N THR A 179 6.88 4.72 4.05
CA THR A 179 7.44 5.63 5.05
C THR A 179 7.14 5.17 6.48
N MET A 180 5.88 4.82 6.80
CA MET A 180 5.53 4.35 8.14
C MET A 180 6.28 3.08 8.53
N THR A 181 6.35 2.09 7.63
CA THR A 181 6.95 0.78 7.93
C THR A 181 8.47 0.85 8.00
N SER A 182 9.12 1.65 7.15
CA SER A 182 10.56 1.89 7.21
C SER A 182 10.96 2.70 8.44
N LEU A 183 10.19 3.74 8.81
CA LEU A 183 10.46 4.51 10.03
C LEU A 183 10.28 3.68 11.29
N ALA A 184 9.26 2.82 11.34
CA ALA A 184 9.02 1.96 12.50
C ALA A 184 9.94 0.73 12.53
N CYS A 185 10.70 0.47 11.46
CA CYS A 185 11.46 -0.77 11.26
C CYS A 185 10.61 -2.02 11.53
N LEU A 186 9.44 -2.12 10.90
CA LEU A 186 8.52 -3.24 11.12
C LEU A 186 9.20 -4.60 10.87
N ASP A 187 9.05 -5.53 11.78
CA ASP A 187 9.58 -6.88 11.57
C ASP A 187 8.84 -7.59 10.42
N ILE A 188 9.56 -8.49 9.76
CA ILE A 188 9.08 -9.27 8.62
C ILE A 188 8.99 -10.73 9.09
N ASP A 189 7.85 -11.37 8.86
CA ASP A 189 7.73 -12.79 9.22
C ASP A 189 8.68 -13.66 8.42
N ALA A 190 9.22 -14.70 9.07
CA ALA A 190 10.11 -15.67 8.45
C ALA A 190 9.53 -16.30 7.17
N ASP A 191 8.24 -16.63 7.16
CA ASP A 191 7.58 -17.20 5.98
C ASP A 191 7.48 -16.21 4.82
N ILE A 192 7.29 -14.93 5.13
CA ILE A 192 7.24 -13.85 4.15
C ILE A 192 8.65 -13.65 3.58
N GLN A 193 9.67 -13.56 4.44
CA GLN A 193 11.06 -13.43 3.99
C GLN A 193 11.47 -14.59 3.08
N LYS A 194 11.19 -15.83 3.47
CA LYS A 194 11.54 -17.02 2.69
C LYS A 194 10.91 -16.99 1.30
N ASP A 195 9.64 -16.61 1.22
CA ASP A 195 8.95 -16.40 -0.07
C ASP A 195 9.70 -15.34 -0.92
N MET A 196 10.20 -14.27 -0.30
CA MET A 196 10.82 -13.14 -0.99
C MET A 196 12.22 -13.41 -1.52
N GLU A 197 13.04 -14.11 -0.73
CA GLU A 197 14.38 -14.49 -1.18
C GLU A 197 14.33 -15.32 -2.48
N VAL A 198 13.26 -16.09 -2.69
CA VAL A 198 13.02 -16.83 -3.92
C VAL A 198 12.50 -15.92 -5.04
N VAL A 199 11.48 -15.11 -4.76
CA VAL A 199 10.78 -14.31 -5.78
C VAL A 199 11.63 -13.15 -6.29
N LEU A 200 12.41 -12.52 -5.42
CA LEU A 200 13.24 -11.34 -5.70
C LEU A 200 14.72 -11.68 -5.89
N LYS A 201 15.07 -12.97 -6.00
CA LYS A 201 16.44 -13.40 -6.27
C LYS A 201 17.02 -12.69 -7.50
N GLY A 202 18.18 -12.05 -7.34
CA GLY A 202 18.88 -11.34 -8.41
C GLY A 202 18.45 -9.89 -8.63
N THR A 203 17.49 -9.37 -7.87
CA THR A 203 17.05 -7.96 -7.96
C THR A 203 17.87 -6.98 -7.13
N GLY A 204 18.81 -7.46 -6.31
CA GLY A 204 19.52 -6.65 -5.31
C GLY A 204 18.72 -6.37 -4.03
N TRP A 205 17.47 -6.84 -3.95
CA TRP A 205 16.65 -6.73 -2.75
C TRP A 205 17.31 -7.40 -1.54
N ASN A 206 17.23 -6.73 -0.38
CA ASN A 206 17.66 -7.26 0.91
C ASN A 206 16.72 -6.79 2.03
N MET A 207 16.77 -7.48 3.17
CA MET A 207 15.94 -7.18 4.34
C MET A 207 16.30 -5.86 5.06
N GLY A 208 17.40 -5.22 4.68
CA GLY A 208 17.87 -3.97 5.28
C GLY A 208 18.02 -4.09 6.80
N ARG A 209 17.40 -3.15 7.52
CA ARG A 209 17.43 -3.08 9.00
C ARG A 209 16.27 -3.82 9.67
N HIS A 210 15.41 -4.47 8.89
CA HIS A 210 14.25 -5.19 9.42
C HIS A 210 14.70 -6.50 10.06
N LYS A 211 14.08 -6.87 11.19
CA LYS A 211 14.31 -8.19 11.77
C LYS A 211 13.34 -9.20 11.20
N THR A 212 13.78 -10.45 11.26
CA THR A 212 12.94 -11.60 11.01
C THR A 212 12.31 -12.05 12.32
N VAL A 213 11.00 -12.19 12.34
CA VAL A 213 10.28 -12.75 13.49
C VAL A 213 9.59 -14.04 13.07
N SER A 214 9.63 -15.03 13.96
CA SER A 214 8.79 -16.21 13.83
C SER A 214 7.50 -15.93 14.59
N THR A 215 6.49 -15.42 13.90
CA THR A 215 5.18 -15.28 14.50
C THR A 215 4.51 -16.64 14.51
N THR A 216 4.33 -17.24 15.70
CA THR A 216 3.47 -18.42 15.87
C THR A 216 2.02 -18.00 15.61
N MET A 217 1.62 -17.96 14.34
CA MET A 217 0.26 -17.63 13.96
C MET A 217 -0.68 -18.75 14.40
N ASN A 218 -1.80 -18.41 15.04
CA ASN A 218 -2.79 -19.42 15.40
C ASN A 218 -3.46 -19.96 14.13
N VAL A 219 -3.90 -21.23 14.16
CA VAL A 219 -4.60 -21.87 13.02
C VAL A 219 -5.84 -21.05 12.58
N SER A 220 -6.46 -20.33 13.51
CA SER A 220 -7.58 -19.41 13.26
C SER A 220 -7.20 -18.17 12.43
N ASP A 221 -5.91 -17.79 12.36
CA ASP A 221 -5.38 -16.69 11.54
C ASP A 221 -5.25 -17.07 10.05
N PHE A 222 -5.36 -18.35 9.70
CA PHE A 222 -5.34 -18.82 8.31
C PHE A 222 -6.70 -18.85 7.60
N ARG A 223 -7.82 -18.72 8.32
CA ARG A 223 -9.15 -18.65 7.67
C ARG A 223 -9.28 -17.40 6.82
N GLN A 224 -9.19 -17.57 5.50
CA GLN A 224 -9.48 -16.49 4.55
C GLN A 224 -10.92 -16.03 4.72
N PRO A 225 -11.17 -14.71 4.82
CA PRO A 225 -12.53 -14.20 4.80
C PRO A 225 -13.17 -14.52 3.45
N SER A 226 -14.45 -14.90 3.46
CA SER A 226 -15.19 -15.15 2.22
C SER A 226 -15.34 -13.87 1.40
N THR A 227 -15.50 -14.00 0.08
CA THR A 227 -15.74 -12.87 -0.83
C THR A 227 -16.90 -11.99 -0.38
N PHE A 228 -17.98 -12.61 0.14
CA PHE A 228 -19.14 -11.88 0.65
C PHE A 228 -18.80 -11.05 1.90
N THR A 229 -18.05 -11.63 2.85
CA THR A 229 -17.57 -10.90 4.02
C THR A 229 -16.70 -9.73 3.59
N VAL A 230 -15.75 -9.95 2.68
CA VAL A 230 -14.88 -8.89 2.16
C VAL A 230 -15.69 -7.77 1.51
N LEU A 231 -16.67 -8.11 0.66
CA LEU A 231 -17.54 -7.13 0.01
C LEU A 231 -18.28 -6.27 1.05
N ARG A 232 -18.83 -6.88 2.11
CA ARG A 232 -19.49 -6.15 3.20
C ARG A 232 -18.54 -5.18 3.88
N HIS A 233 -17.30 -5.58 4.17
CA HIS A 233 -16.31 -4.71 4.80
C HIS A 233 -15.81 -3.61 3.86
N VAL A 234 -15.71 -3.87 2.56
CA VAL A 234 -15.45 -2.86 1.52
C VAL A 234 -16.56 -1.81 1.51
N LEU A 235 -17.83 -2.22 1.48
CA LEU A 235 -18.96 -1.28 1.52
C LEU A 235 -18.97 -0.44 2.81
N LYS A 236 -18.64 -1.05 3.96
CA LYS A 236 -18.47 -0.34 5.24
C LYS A 236 -17.32 0.69 5.16
N GLY A 237 -16.20 0.34 4.53
CA GLY A 237 -15.10 1.26 4.24
C GLY A 237 -15.52 2.44 3.36
N ILE A 238 -16.22 2.16 2.25
CA ILE A 238 -16.80 3.16 1.34
C ILE A 238 -17.71 4.12 2.08
N LYS A 239 -18.62 3.60 2.91
CA LYS A 239 -19.50 4.42 3.74
C LYS A 239 -18.71 5.32 4.69
N LYS A 240 -17.70 4.77 5.39
CA LYS A 240 -16.85 5.53 6.32
C LYS A 240 -16.10 6.66 5.59
N ALA A 241 -15.49 6.37 4.44
CA ALA A 241 -14.80 7.41 3.67
C ALA A 241 -15.75 8.47 3.14
N LYS A 242 -16.94 8.10 2.67
CA LYS A 242 -17.95 9.08 2.25
C LYS A 242 -18.32 10.03 3.40
N ILE A 243 -18.52 9.50 4.61
CA ILE A 243 -18.81 10.30 5.81
C ILE A 243 -17.61 11.19 6.17
N THR A 244 -16.38 10.68 6.08
CA THR A 244 -15.18 11.49 6.35
C THR A 244 -15.03 12.60 5.29
N MET A 245 -15.23 12.29 4.02
CA MET A 245 -15.10 13.23 2.90
C MET A 245 -16.26 14.23 2.81
N SER A 246 -17.45 13.94 3.35
CA SER A 246 -18.59 14.87 3.30
C SER A 246 -18.35 16.14 4.11
N SER A 247 -17.36 16.15 4.99
CA SER A 247 -16.91 17.34 5.72
C SER A 247 -15.96 18.23 4.90
N LEU A 248 -15.48 17.76 3.75
CA LEU A 248 -14.57 18.48 2.88
C LEU A 248 -15.35 19.11 1.72
N PRO A 249 -14.98 20.32 1.28
CA PRO A 249 -15.55 20.91 0.07
C PRO A 249 -15.28 20.02 -1.15
N SER A 250 -16.28 19.90 -2.01
CA SER A 250 -16.22 19.05 -3.21
C SER A 250 -15.61 19.76 -4.42
N LYS A 251 -15.66 21.10 -4.45
CA LYS A 251 -15.06 21.89 -5.55
C LYS A 251 -13.61 22.23 -5.24
N PRO A 252 -12.68 22.12 -6.22
CA PRO A 252 -11.27 22.44 -6.00
C PRO A 252 -11.02 23.84 -5.43
N ALA A 253 -11.73 24.86 -5.92
CA ALA A 253 -11.60 26.23 -5.41
C ALA A 253 -12.03 26.37 -3.94
N GLU A 254 -13.15 25.74 -3.56
CA GLU A 254 -13.64 25.73 -2.18
C GLU A 254 -12.70 24.94 -1.28
N LEU A 255 -12.14 23.82 -1.77
CA LEU A 255 -11.16 23.02 -1.04
C LEU A 255 -9.87 23.81 -0.81
N ASN A 256 -9.39 24.55 -1.81
CA ASN A 256 -8.20 25.40 -1.69
C ASN A 256 -8.40 26.50 -0.65
N MET A 257 -9.54 27.20 -0.69
CA MET A 257 -9.90 28.19 0.32
C MET A 257 -10.01 27.57 1.72
N TRP A 258 -10.64 26.40 1.82
CA TRP A 258 -10.77 25.68 3.08
C TRP A 258 -9.38 25.30 3.64
N ILE A 259 -8.49 24.74 2.82
CA ILE A 259 -7.11 24.40 3.21
C ILE A 259 -6.36 25.64 3.68
N GLN A 260 -6.38 26.72 2.90
CA GLN A 260 -5.74 27.98 3.28
C GLN A 260 -6.29 28.51 4.61
N SER A 261 -7.62 28.45 4.82
CA SER A 261 -8.27 28.92 6.06
C SER A 261 -7.93 28.05 7.28
N LYS A 262 -7.72 26.74 7.11
CA LYS A 262 -7.44 25.80 8.21
C LYS A 262 -5.97 25.68 8.55
N PHE A 263 -5.09 25.77 7.56
CA PHE A 263 -3.66 25.52 7.74
C PHE A 263 -2.80 26.78 7.59
N GLY A 264 -3.36 27.91 7.14
CA GLY A 264 -2.62 29.16 6.95
C GLY A 264 -1.73 29.17 5.70
N PHE A 265 -1.71 28.10 4.91
CA PHE A 265 -0.99 28.02 3.64
C PHE A 265 -1.71 27.10 2.65
N GLN A 266 -1.48 27.35 1.37
CA GLN A 266 -1.91 26.49 0.28
C GLN A 266 -0.68 25.72 -0.21
N PRO A 267 -0.70 24.37 -0.13
CA PRO A 267 0.37 23.58 -0.69
C PRO A 267 0.58 23.92 -2.17
N ARG A 268 1.84 24.11 -2.58
CA ARG A 268 2.20 24.54 -3.94
C ARG A 268 1.65 23.63 -5.05
N TYR A 269 1.36 22.37 -4.74
CA TYR A 269 0.78 21.41 -5.69
C TYR A 269 -0.72 21.61 -5.92
N LEU A 270 -1.40 22.43 -5.10
CA LEU A 270 -2.81 22.81 -5.26
C LEU A 270 -2.98 24.19 -5.88
N SER A 271 -1.92 25.01 -5.92
CA SER A 271 -1.89 26.29 -6.60
C SER A 271 -1.55 26.06 -8.08
N LYS A 272 -2.58 25.79 -8.88
CA LYS A 272 -2.55 25.87 -10.35
C LYS A 272 -3.84 26.51 -10.82
#